data_AF-A0A2N1A061-F1
#
_entry.id   AF-A0A2N1A061-F1
#
_cell.length_a   1.000
_cell.length_b   1.000
_cell.length_c   1.000
_cell.angle_alpha   90.00
_cell.angle_beta   90.00
_cell.angle_gamma   90.00
#
_symmetry.space_group_name_H-M   'P 1'
#
loop_
_entity.id
_entity.type
_entity.pdbx_description
1 polymer ?
#
loop_
_entity_poly.entity_id
_entity_poly.type
_entity_poly.pdbx_seq_one_letter_code
_entity_poly.pdbx_strand_id
1 'polypeptide(L)'
;MSIRTLQRNLKVAGMSYRELLEEVQINQAKLLLEDSEHSVTAVANHLGYSNISHFSRAFKKATGIPPSQYVKNRLLINDEA
;
A
#
# COMPACT_ATOMS: atom_id res chain seq x y z
N MET A 1 17.16 -17.27 -9.88
CA MET A 1 17.52 -16.02 -10.58
C MET A 1 18.38 -15.16 -9.67
N SER A 2 19.40 -14.47 -10.21
CA SER A 2 20.23 -13.55 -9.43
C SER A 2 19.53 -12.20 -9.25
N ILE A 3 19.73 -11.55 -8.10
CA ILE A 3 19.23 -10.19 -7.79
C ILE A 3 19.66 -9.19 -8.87
N ARG A 4 20.87 -9.36 -9.46
CA ARG A 4 21.36 -8.51 -10.56
C ARG A 4 20.58 -8.68 -11.85
N THR A 5 20.13 -9.90 -12.16
CA THR A 5 19.30 -10.18 -13.34
C THR A 5 17.92 -9.53 -13.18
N LEU A 6 17.33 -9.63 -11.98
CA LEU A 6 16.05 -8.98 -11.67
C LEU A 6 16.18 -7.45 -11.74
N GLN A 7 17.19 -6.87 -11.09
CA GLN A 7 17.44 -5.41 -11.13
C GLN A 7 17.68 -4.89 -12.56
N ARG A 8 18.43 -5.63 -13.38
CA ARG A 8 18.67 -5.26 -14.79
C ARG A 8 17.37 -5.31 -15.59
N ASN A 9 16.57 -6.36 -15.44
CA ASN A 9 15.31 -6.51 -16.16
C ASN A 9 14.29 -5.43 -15.74
N LEU A 10 14.24 -5.07 -14.46
CA LEU A 10 13.41 -3.96 -13.96
C LEU A 10 13.84 -2.62 -14.56
N LYS A 11 15.15 -2.35 -14.59
CA LYS A 11 15.69 -1.12 -15.20
C LYS A 11 15.37 -1.01 -16.70
N VAL A 12 15.39 -2.13 -17.42
CA VAL A 12 15.01 -2.19 -18.85
C VAL A 12 13.51 -1.93 -19.04
N ALA A 13 12.67 -2.35 -18.09
CA ALA A 13 11.24 -2.05 -18.08
C ALA A 13 10.90 -0.60 -17.66
N GLY A 14 11.91 0.23 -17.38
CA GLY A 14 11.71 1.62 -16.94
C GLY A 14 11.18 1.77 -15.52
N MET A 15 11.13 0.69 -14.73
CA MET A 15 10.64 0.69 -13.36
C MET A 15 11.79 0.43 -12.39
N SER A 16 11.87 1.22 -11.33
CA SER A 16 12.76 0.90 -10.22
C SER A 16 12.14 -0.18 -9.33
N TYR A 17 12.98 -1.02 -8.73
CA TYR A 17 12.54 -2.01 -7.72
C TYR A 17 11.71 -1.37 -6.60
N ARG A 18 12.03 -0.13 -6.23
CA ARG A 18 11.28 0.64 -5.24
C ARG A 18 9.86 0.95 -5.70
N GLU A 19 9.68 1.41 -6.92
CA GLU A 19 8.35 1.74 -7.46
C GLU A 19 7.47 0.49 -7.55
N LEU A 20 8.02 -0.64 -8.01
CA LEU A 20 7.30 -1.91 -8.05
C LEU A 20 6.90 -2.37 -6.64
N LEU A 21 7.82 -2.27 -5.68
CA LEU A 21 7.56 -2.64 -4.30
C LEU A 21 6.47 -1.75 -3.68
N GLU A 22 6.55 -0.44 -3.90
CA GLU A 22 5.55 0.52 -3.44
C GLU A 22 4.18 0.18 -4.03
N GLU A 23 4.09 -0.10 -5.33
CA GLU A 23 2.83 -0.46 -6.00
C GLU A 23 2.19 -1.72 -5.40
N VAL A 24 2.98 -2.79 -5.23
CA VAL A 24 2.51 -4.05 -4.62
C VAL A 24 2.05 -3.82 -3.17
N GLN A 25 2.83 -3.06 -2.38
CA GLN A 25 2.47 -2.76 -1.00
C GLN A 25 1.17 -1.95 -0.91
N ILE A 26 0.95 -0.98 -1.81
CA ILE A 26 -0.28 -0.18 -1.82
C ILE A 26 -1.50 -1.03 -2.23
N ASN A 27 -1.35 -1.92 -3.21
CA ASN A 27 -2.44 -2.80 -3.61
C ASN A 27 -2.82 -3.75 -2.47
N GLN A 28 -1.83 -4.33 -1.78
CA GLN A 28 -2.09 -5.15 -0.60
C GLN A 28 -2.72 -4.34 0.54
N ALA A 29 -2.28 -3.09 0.74
CA ALA A 29 -2.87 -2.19 1.74
C ALA A 29 -4.35 -1.94 1.49
N LYS A 30 -4.77 -1.74 0.24
CA LYS A 30 -6.20 -1.54 -0.11
C LYS A 30 -7.03 -2.75 0.30
N LEU A 31 -6.60 -3.96 -0.09
CA LEU A 31 -7.29 -5.21 0.24
C LEU A 31 -7.42 -5.41 1.76
N LEU A 32 -6.33 -5.17 2.50
CA LEU A 32 -6.34 -5.30 3.97
C LEU A 32 -7.16 -4.22 4.67
N LEU A 33 -7.28 -3.03 4.07
CA LEU A 33 -8.13 -1.93 4.58
C LEU A 33 -9.59 -2.08 4.14
N GLU A 34 -9.88 -2.90 3.12
CA GLU A 34 -11.22 -3.32 2.75
C GLU A 34 -11.75 -4.36 3.73
N ASP A 35 -10.88 -5.27 4.19
CA ASP A 35 -11.17 -6.18 5.30
C ASP A 35 -11.39 -5.38 6.61
N SER A 36 -12.49 -5.63 7.33
CA SER A 36 -12.94 -4.79 8.45
C SER A 36 -12.17 -5.02 9.74
N GLU A 37 -11.35 -6.07 9.80
CA GLU A 37 -10.65 -6.50 11.01
C GLU A 37 -9.31 -5.78 11.24
N HIS A 38 -8.78 -5.05 10.26
CA HIS A 38 -7.44 -4.48 10.34
C HIS A 38 -7.44 -2.96 10.51
N SER A 39 -6.85 -2.49 11.60
CA SER A 39 -6.56 -1.06 11.79
C SER A 39 -5.47 -0.60 10.83
N VAL A 40 -5.48 0.69 10.49
CA VAL A 40 -4.43 1.35 9.66
C VAL A 40 -3.01 1.06 10.19
N THR A 41 -2.85 0.99 11.51
CA THR A 41 -1.59 0.64 12.17
C THR A 41 -1.19 -0.81 11.93
N ALA A 42 -2.14 -1.75 12.05
CA ALA A 42 -1.88 -3.17 11.81
C ALA A 42 -1.48 -3.42 10.35
N VAL A 43 -2.16 -2.78 9.39
CA VAL A 43 -1.82 -2.85 7.96
C VAL A 43 -0.42 -2.30 7.69
N ALA A 44 -0.06 -1.14 8.27
CA ALA A 44 1.27 -0.57 8.12
C ALA A 44 2.38 -1.53 8.62
N ASN A 45 2.16 -2.12 9.80
CA ASN A 45 3.10 -3.09 10.38
C ASN A 45 3.21 -4.37 9.52
N HIS A 46 2.08 -4.88 9.03
CA HIS A 46 2.04 -6.08 8.18
C HIS A 46 2.80 -5.88 6.87
N LEU A 47 2.76 -4.68 6.31
CA LEU A 47 3.47 -4.32 5.07
C LEU A 47 4.96 -3.97 5.30
N GLY A 48 5.45 -4.07 6.54
CA GLY A 48 6.85 -3.82 6.89
C GLY A 48 7.20 -2.35 7.05
N TYR A 49 6.22 -1.45 7.20
CA TYR A 49 6.50 -0.06 7.54
C TYR A 49 6.81 0.07 9.02
N SER A 50 8.02 0.52 9.34
CA SER A 50 8.44 0.82 10.72
C SER A 50 7.82 2.12 11.27
N ASN A 51 7.19 2.93 10.41
CA ASN A 51 6.48 4.15 10.82
C ASN A 51 5.20 4.36 9.99
N ILE A 52 4.08 4.48 10.69
CA ILE A 52 2.74 4.70 10.12
C ILE A 52 2.67 6.00 9.30
N SER A 53 3.45 7.02 9.66
CA SER A 53 3.51 8.28 8.91
C SER A 53 4.16 8.11 7.54
N HIS A 54 5.15 7.22 7.42
CA HIS A 54 5.73 6.87 6.12
C HIS A 54 4.71 6.13 5.25
N PHE A 55 4.03 5.13 5.83
CA PHE A 55 2.94 4.43 5.16
C PHE A 55 1.83 5.38 4.70
N SER A 56 1.36 6.26 5.57
CA SER A 56 0.26 7.20 5.26
C SER A 56 0.61 8.15 4.11
N ARG A 57 1.87 8.60 4.03
CA ARG A 57 2.36 9.43 2.92
C ARG A 57 2.42 8.65 1.61
N ALA A 58 2.98 7.43 1.65
CA ALA A 58 3.06 6.56 0.47
C ALA A 58 1.66 6.19 -0.05
N PHE A 59 0.76 5.80 0.86
CA PHE A 59 -0.63 5.47 0.54
C PHE A 59 -1.35 6.67 -0.06
N LYS A 60 -1.29 7.84 0.58
CA LYS A 60 -1.91 9.06 0.04
C LYS A 60 -1.34 9.45 -1.33
N LYS A 61 -0.03 9.31 -1.55
CA LYS A 61 0.60 9.58 -2.85
C LYS A 61 0.03 8.68 -3.95
N ALA A 62 -0.25 7.41 -3.63
CA ALA A 62 -0.73 6.44 -4.60
C ALA A 62 -2.26 6.43 -4.78
N THR A 63 -3.04 6.72 -3.73
CA THR A 63 -4.50 6.65 -3.76
C THR A 63 -5.19 8.02 -3.77
N GLY A 64 -4.45 9.10 -3.54
CA GLY A 64 -4.96 10.46 -3.43
C GLY A 64 -5.48 10.83 -2.03
N ILE A 65 -5.82 9.85 -1.19
CA ILE A 65 -6.38 10.07 0.15
C ILE A 65 -5.63 9.32 1.25
N PRO A 66 -5.60 9.83 2.50
CA PRO A 66 -4.99 9.12 3.62
C PRO A 66 -5.70 7.78 3.91
N PRO A 67 -4.98 6.77 4.42
CA PRO A 67 -5.55 5.46 4.72
C PRO A 67 -6.68 5.52 5.77
N SER A 68 -6.62 6.44 6.74
CA SER A 68 -7.71 6.66 7.71
C SER A 68 -9.00 7.15 7.05
N GLN A 69 -8.89 8.01 6.05
CA GLN A 69 -10.02 8.50 5.28
C GLN A 69 -10.55 7.42 4.34
N TYR A 70 -9.67 6.61 3.75
CA TYR A 70 -10.06 5.47 2.91
C TYR A 70 -10.93 4.47 3.69
N VAL A 71 -10.51 4.10 4.91
CA VAL A 71 -11.31 3.23 5.81
C VAL A 71 -12.64 3.88 6.20
N LYS A 72 -12.64 5.19 6.49
CA LYS A 72 -13.87 5.91 6.83
C LYS A 72 -14.86 5.94 5.65
N ASN A 73 -14.40 6.24 4.45
CA ASN A 73 -15.23 6.23 3.25
C ASN A 73 -15.82 4.85 2.98
N ARG A 74 -15.07 3.77 3.22
CA ARG A 74 -15.60 2.40 3.14
C ARG A 74 -16.75 2.19 4.13
N LEU A 75 -16.58 2.58 5.41
CA LEU A 75 -17.63 2.41 6.42
C LEU A 75 -18.92 3.14 6.02
N LEU A 76 -18.81 4.34 5.45
CA LEU A 76 -19.96 5.12 4.97
C LEU A 76 -20.69 4.47 3.77
N ILE A 77 -20.00 3.65 2.97
CA ILE A 77 -20.60 2.97 1.81
C ILE A 77 -21.28 1.65 2.24
N ASN A 78 -20.77 0.98 3.28
CA ASN A 78 -21.30 -0.30 3.75
C ASN A 78 -22.51 -0.17 4.69
N ASP A 79 -22.78 1.02 5.24
CA ASP A 79 -23.97 1.29 6.08
C ASP A 79 -25.28 1.47 5.26
N GLU A 80 -25.19 1.52 3.92
CA GLU A 80 -26.35 1.69 3.02
C GLU A 80 -26.83 0.39 2.33
N ALA A 81 -26.32 -0.79 2.74
CA ALA A 81 -26.64 -2.09 2.15
C ALA A 81 -27.30 -3.07 3.12
#